data_AF-A0A560J2S2-F1
#
_entry.id   AF-A0A560J2S2-F1
#
_cell.length_a   1.000
_cell.length_b   1.000
_cell.length_c   1.000
_cell.angle_alpha   90.00
_cell.angle_beta   90.00
_cell.angle_gamma   90.00
#
_symmetry.space_group_name_H-M   'P 1'
#
loop_
_entity.id
_entity.type
_entity.pdbx_description
1 polymer ?
#
loop_
_entity_poly.entity_id
_entity_poly.type
_entity_poly.pdbx_seq_one_letter_code
_entity_poly.pdbx_strand_id
1 'polypeptide(L)'
;MTPPLSPQADALATAMDDLLAILNRTADLVAAGDAVDFAGLEDEATALCNAVVQLPPQEARSFLPRLEGVLAALERLEAVVRKANELTQGKATVGRAAAAYRRAEDPDVG
;
A
#
# COMPACT_ATOMS: atom_id res chain seq x y z
N MET A 1 16.64 32.58 -2.53
CA MET A 1 17.46 31.40 -2.16
C MET A 1 16.84 30.80 -0.92
N THR A 2 16.20 29.64 -1.04
CA THR A 2 15.80 28.85 0.13
C THR A 2 17.07 28.35 0.80
N PRO A 3 17.22 28.53 2.13
CA PRO A 3 18.34 27.93 2.84
C PRO A 3 18.30 26.40 2.65
N PRO A 4 19.47 25.73 2.62
CA PRO A 4 19.52 24.28 2.58
C PRO A 4 18.81 23.69 3.81
N LEU A 5 18.23 22.50 3.63
CA LEU A 5 17.56 21.78 4.71
C LEU A 5 18.55 21.48 5.85
N SER A 6 18.00 21.33 7.05
CA SER A 6 18.78 20.79 8.16
C SER A 6 19.15 19.32 7.88
N PRO A 7 20.25 18.79 8.44
CA PRO A 7 20.60 17.37 8.29
C PRO A 7 19.48 16.42 8.74
N GLN A 8 18.67 16.84 9.71
CA GLN A 8 17.51 16.09 10.17
C GLN A 8 16.39 16.07 9.11
N ALA A 9 16.12 17.21 8.47
CA ALA A 9 15.18 17.27 7.36
C ALA A 9 15.68 16.50 6.13
N ASP A 10 16.98 16.50 5.83
CA ASP A 10 17.53 15.69 4.73
C ASP A 10 17.33 14.19 4.99
N ALA A 11 17.64 13.70 6.20
CA ALA A 11 17.41 12.30 6.57
C ALA A 11 15.93 11.91 6.50
N LEU A 12 15.04 12.80 6.95
CA LEU A 12 13.59 12.61 6.86
C LEU A 12 13.12 12.58 5.39
N ALA A 13 13.69 13.42 4.53
CA ALA A 13 13.37 13.42 3.10
C ALA A 13 13.75 12.10 2.44
N THR A 14 14.95 11.58 2.74
CA THR A 14 15.38 10.24 2.27
C THR A 14 14.43 9.15 2.76
N ALA A 15 14.07 9.14 4.05
CA ALA A 15 13.17 8.13 4.60
C ALA A 15 11.76 8.17 3.95
N MET A 16 11.24 9.35 3.62
CA MET A 16 9.99 9.47 2.88
C MET A 16 10.11 9.01 1.43
N ASP A 17 11.23 9.30 0.77
CA ASP A 17 11.49 8.86 -0.60
C ASP A 17 11.61 7.31 -0.64
N ASP A 18 12.20 6.70 0.38
CA ASP A 18 12.27 5.24 0.56
C ASP A 18 10.88 4.62 0.80
N LEU A 19 10.07 5.20 1.69
CA LEU A 19 8.69 4.75 1.93
C LEU A 19 7.88 4.81 0.63
N LEU A 20 8.01 5.89 -0.14
CA LEU A 20 7.31 6.05 -1.42
C LEU A 20 7.73 4.96 -2.43
N ALA A 21 9.02 4.60 -2.48
CA ALA A 21 9.50 3.51 -3.31
C ALA A 21 8.93 2.16 -2.87
N ILE A 22 8.88 1.90 -1.55
CA ILE A 22 8.29 0.68 -0.97
C ILE A 22 6.81 0.58 -1.32
N LEU A 23 6.03 1.65 -1.13
CA LEU A 23 4.60 1.67 -1.44
C LEU A 23 4.33 1.38 -2.92
N ASN A 24 5.08 2.02 -3.82
CA ASN A 24 4.91 1.81 -5.25
C ASN A 24 5.25 0.38 -5.68
N ARG A 25 6.38 -0.15 -5.19
CA ARG A 25 6.79 -1.53 -5.46
C ARG A 25 5.77 -2.52 -4.91
N THR A 26 5.27 -2.27 -3.71
CA THR A 26 4.25 -3.12 -3.07
C THR A 26 2.96 -3.14 -3.89
N ALA A 27 2.50 -1.99 -4.35
CA ALA A 27 1.34 -1.93 -5.24
C ALA A 27 1.58 -2.68 -6.57
N ASP A 28 2.79 -2.65 -7.12
CA ASP A 28 3.13 -3.42 -8.32
C ASP A 28 3.11 -4.94 -8.07
N LEU A 29 3.63 -5.38 -6.93
CA LEU A 29 3.61 -6.79 -6.51
C LEU A 29 2.17 -7.30 -6.32
N VAL A 30 1.33 -6.56 -5.59
CA VAL A 30 -0.08 -6.93 -5.41
C VAL A 30 -0.80 -6.96 -6.76
N ALA A 31 -0.51 -6.02 -7.66
CA ALA A 31 -1.10 -6.00 -9.01
C ALA A 31 -0.68 -7.21 -9.85
N ALA A 32 0.54 -7.72 -9.65
CA ALA A 32 1.02 -8.96 -10.26
C ALA A 32 0.41 -10.23 -9.63
N GLY A 33 -0.25 -10.10 -8.48
CA GLY A 33 -0.87 -11.21 -7.74
C GLY A 33 0.04 -11.83 -6.68
N ASP A 34 1.15 -11.18 -6.35
CA ASP A 34 2.04 -11.61 -5.28
C ASP A 34 1.43 -11.31 -3.90
N ALA A 35 1.69 -12.20 -2.95
CA ALA A 35 1.37 -11.97 -1.55
C ALA A 35 2.40 -11.02 -0.94
N VAL A 36 1.91 -10.00 -0.23
CA VAL A 36 2.77 -9.00 0.42
C VAL A 36 2.31 -8.81 1.86
N ASP A 37 3.27 -8.63 2.76
CA ASP A 37 3.01 -8.30 4.16
C ASP A 37 3.07 -6.78 4.35
N PHE A 38 2.02 -6.24 4.99
CA PHE A 38 1.90 -4.80 5.29
C PHE A 38 2.23 -4.49 6.75
N ALA A 39 2.70 -5.46 7.53
CA ALA A 39 3.02 -5.28 8.93
C ALA A 39 4.00 -4.11 9.13
N GLY A 40 3.65 -3.20 10.05
CA GLY A 40 4.46 -2.05 10.42
C GLY A 40 4.38 -0.84 9.47
N LEU A 41 3.70 -0.95 8.31
CA LEU A 41 3.61 0.16 7.36
C LEU A 41 2.89 1.39 7.94
N GLU A 42 1.83 1.17 8.73
CA GLU A 42 1.11 2.25 9.41
C GLU A 42 1.98 2.94 10.46
N ASP A 43 2.74 2.17 11.24
CA ASP A 43 3.64 2.69 12.26
C ASP A 43 4.74 3.54 11.63
N GLU A 44 5.32 3.06 10.52
CA GLU A 44 6.38 3.77 9.78
C GLU A 44 5.85 5.07 9.16
N ALA A 45 4.72 5.03 8.45
CA ALA A 45 4.10 6.22 7.89
C ALA A 45 3.73 7.24 8.98
N THR A 46 3.19 6.78 10.12
CA THR A 46 2.85 7.62 11.26
C THR A 46 4.10 8.27 11.87
N ALA A 47 5.19 7.52 12.03
CA ALA A 47 6.45 8.03 12.56
C ALA A 47 7.03 9.15 11.67
N LEU A 48 7.01 8.96 10.34
CA LEU A 48 7.49 9.97 9.39
C LEU A 48 6.61 11.22 9.39
N CYS A 49 5.28 11.06 9.38
CA CYS A 49 4.35 12.19 9.49
C CYS A 49 4.56 12.98 10.79
N ASN A 50 4.73 12.29 11.92
CA ASN A 50 5.04 12.93 13.19
C ASN A 50 6.37 13.68 13.16
N ALA A 51 7.40 13.12 12.52
CA ALA A 51 8.68 13.79 12.35
C ALA A 51 8.55 15.10 11.54
N VAL A 52 7.73 15.12 10.48
CA VAL A 52 7.47 16.35 9.71
C VAL A 52 6.79 17.41 10.57
N VAL A 53 5.83 17.03 11.43
CA VAL A 53 5.14 17.96 12.33
C VAL A 53 6.08 18.62 13.34
N GLN A 54 7.17 17.94 13.72
CA GLN A 54 8.17 18.49 14.66
C GLN A 54 9.18 19.44 13.99
N LEU A 55 9.19 19.55 12.66
CA LEU A 55 10.11 20.45 11.96
C LEU A 55 9.70 21.92 12.08
N PRO A 56 10.66 22.86 11.95
CA PRO A 56 10.33 24.27 11.79
C PRO A 56 9.36 24.50 10.62
N PRO A 57 8.39 25.44 10.72
CA PRO A 57 7.34 25.60 9.71
C PRO A 57 7.84 25.80 8.27
N GLN A 58 9.01 26.44 8.11
CA GLN A 58 9.62 26.65 6.80
C GLN A 58 10.13 25.33 6.18
N GLU A 59 10.73 24.46 7.00
CA GLU A 59 11.21 23.14 6.57
C GLU A 59 10.02 22.20 6.34
N ALA A 60 9.06 22.14 7.26
CA ALA A 60 7.86 21.31 7.13
C ALA A 60 7.08 21.57 5.83
N ARG A 61 6.96 22.84 5.41
CA ARG A 61 6.30 23.20 4.13
C ARG A 61 6.98 22.60 2.91
N SER A 62 8.29 22.39 2.95
CA SER A 62 9.03 21.77 1.84
C SER A 62 8.69 20.28 1.64
N PHE A 63 8.07 19.63 2.63
CA PHE A 63 7.64 18.24 2.56
C PHE A 63 6.25 18.05 1.94
N LEU A 64 5.49 19.12 1.69
CA LEU A 64 4.15 19.02 1.09
C LEU A 64 4.10 18.13 -0.17
N PRO A 65 5.00 18.31 -1.18
CA PRO A 65 4.98 17.46 -2.36
C PRO A 65 5.25 15.98 -2.06
N ARG A 66 6.08 15.68 -1.05
CA ARG A 66 6.38 14.31 -0.63
C ARG A 66 5.20 13.68 0.10
N LEU A 67 4.54 14.43 0.98
CA LEU A 67 3.33 13.97 1.68
C LEU A 67 2.19 13.68 0.69
N GLU A 68 2.00 14.55 -0.31
CA GLU A 68 1.05 14.30 -1.41
C GLU A 68 1.42 13.03 -2.19
N GLY A 69 2.72 12.82 -2.47
CA GLY A 69 3.21 11.60 -3.11
C GLY A 69 2.93 10.33 -2.31
N VAL A 70 3.18 10.36 -0.99
CA VAL A 70 2.90 9.23 -0.09
C VAL A 70 1.39 8.95 -0.04
N LEU A 71 0.55 9.98 0.06
CA LEU A 71 -0.90 9.82 0.04
C LEU A 71 -1.37 9.18 -1.26
N ALA A 72 -0.93 9.69 -2.41
CA ALA A 72 -1.28 9.13 -3.72
C ALA A 72 -0.82 7.67 -3.87
N ALA A 73 0.35 7.32 -3.32
CA ALA A 73 0.86 5.95 -3.33
C ALA A 73 0.02 5.01 -2.45
N LEU A 74 -0.44 5.48 -1.28
CA LEU A 74 -1.35 4.74 -0.40
C LEU A 74 -2.72 4.53 -1.05
N GLU A 75 -3.31 5.56 -1.67
CA GLU A 75 -4.57 5.47 -2.40
C GLU A 75 -4.47 4.47 -3.57
N ARG A 76 -3.36 4.50 -4.30
CA ARG A 76 -3.07 3.52 -5.35
C ARG A 76 -3.01 2.10 -4.79
N LEU A 77 -2.27 1.91 -3.70
CA LEU A 77 -2.13 0.60 -3.05
C LEU A 77 -3.49 0.07 -2.59
N GLU A 78 -4.32 0.91 -1.97
CA GLU A 78 -5.68 0.58 -1.56
C GLU A 78 -6.52 0.08 -2.75
N ALA A 79 -6.49 0.80 -3.86
CA ALA A 79 -7.23 0.43 -5.07
C ALA A 79 -6.78 -0.93 -5.63
N VAL A 80 -5.49 -1.21 -5.63
CA VAL A 80 -4.93 -2.48 -6.11
C VAL A 80 -5.29 -3.63 -5.17
N VAL A 81 -5.15 -3.45 -3.86
CA VAL A 81 -5.52 -4.46 -2.86
C VAL A 81 -7.01 -4.78 -2.92
N ARG A 82 -7.87 -3.76 -3.05
CA ARG A 82 -9.32 -3.93 -3.23
C ARG A 82 -9.63 -4.80 -4.44
N LYS A 83 -9.03 -4.48 -5.59
CA LYS A 83 -9.19 -5.26 -6.82
C LYS A 83 -8.70 -6.70 -6.67
N ALA A 84 -7.55 -6.92 -6.02
CA ALA A 84 -7.01 -8.25 -5.78
C ALA A 84 -7.94 -9.09 -4.87
N ASN A 85 -8.54 -8.48 -3.85
CA ASN A 85 -9.51 -9.12 -2.98
C ASN A 85 -10.79 -9.51 -3.75
N GLU A 86 -11.35 -8.61 -4.57
CA GLU A 86 -12.51 -8.90 -5.42
C GLU A 86 -12.28 -10.11 -6.34
N LEU A 87 -11.11 -10.17 -6.99
CA LEU A 87 -10.74 -11.30 -7.84
C LEU A 87 -10.63 -12.61 -7.06
N THR A 88 -10.11 -12.55 -5.84
CA THR A 88 -9.99 -13.72 -4.95
C THR A 88 -11.35 -14.23 -4.51
N GLN A 89 -12.27 -13.33 -4.12
CA GLN A 89 -13.65 -13.68 -3.75
C GLN A 89 -14.44 -14.25 -4.95
N GLY A 90 -14.24 -13.69 -6.15
CA GLY A 90 -14.86 -14.19 -7.38
C GLY A 90 -14.42 -15.62 -7.71
N LYS A 91 -13.11 -15.91 -7.64
CA LYS A 91 -12.56 -17.27 -7.82
C LYS A 91 -13.12 -18.26 -6.80
N ALA A 92 -13.22 -17.87 -5.53
CA ALA A 92 -13.81 -18.71 -4.49
C ALA A 92 -15.30 -19.04 -4.78
N THR A 93 -16.06 -18.06 -5.27
CA THR A 93 -17.47 -18.23 -5.63
C THR A 93 -17.65 -19.19 -6.80
N VAL A 94 -16.86 -19.03 -7.87
CA VAL A 94 -16.86 -19.95 -9.03
C VAL A 94 -16.45 -21.36 -8.61
N GLY A 95 -15.43 -21.51 -7.76
CA GLY A 95 -15.00 -22.81 -7.24
C GLY A 95 -16.10 -23.52 -6.44
N ARG A 96 -16.84 -22.79 -5.61
CA ARG A 96 -17.98 -23.34 -4.86
C ARG A 96 -19.12 -23.77 -5.79
N ALA A 97 -19.43 -22.96 -6.80
CA ALA A 97 -20.45 -23.31 -7.80
C ALA A 97 -20.06 -24.57 -8.59
N ALA A 98 -18.81 -24.66 -9.05
CA ALA A 98 -18.30 -25.82 -9.78
C ALA A 98 -18.32 -27.10 -8.90
N ALA A 99 -17.97 -27.00 -7.61
CA ALA A 99 -18.06 -28.12 -6.68
C ALA A 99 -19.50 -28.57 -6.42
N ALA A 100 -20.45 -27.63 -6.36
CA ALA A 100 -21.87 -27.94 -6.21
C ALA A 100 -22.44 -28.68 -7.43
N TYR A 101 -22.10 -28.24 -8.65
CA TYR A 101 -22.53 -28.93 -9.87
C TYR A 101 -21.92 -30.33 -9.99
N ARG A 102 -20.62 -30.49 -9.70
CA ARG A 102 -19.97 -31.81 -9.69
C ARG A 102 -20.61 -32.79 -8.70
N ARG A 103 -20.99 -32.30 -7.51
CA ARG A 103 -21.71 -33.10 -6.51
C ARG A 103 -23.12 -33.51 -6.98
N ALA A 104 -23.78 -32.69 -7.80
CA ALA A 104 -25.09 -33.01 -8.36
C ALA A 104 -25.01 -34.02 -9.52
N GLU A 105 -23.87 -34.10 -10.21
CA GLU A 105 -23.59 -35.04 -11.30
C GLU A 105 -23.12 -36.43 -10.84
N ASP A 106 -22.71 -36.57 -9.56
CA ASP A 106 -22.54 -37.87 -8.87
C ASP A 106 -23.75 -38.18 -7.96
N PRO A 107 -24.96 -38.44 -8.49
CA PRO A 107 -25.98 -39.11 -7.71
C PRO A 107 -25.53 -40.57 -7.58
N ASP A 108 -25.18 -40.95 -6.36
CA ASP A 108 -24.94 -42.31 -5.91
C ASP A 108 -25.78 -43.33 -6.71
N VAL A 109 -25.10 -44.21 -7.45
CA VAL A 109 -25.69 -45.39 -8.10
C VAL A 109 -26.02 -46.36 -6.96
N GLY A 110 -27.20 -46.18 -6.37
CA GLY A 110 -27.81 -47.13 -5.44
C GLY A 110 -28.21 -48.44 -6.11
#